data_AF-A0A932LW42-F1
#
_entry.id   AF-A0A932LW42-F1
#
_cell.length_a   1.000
_cell.length_b   1.000
_cell.length_c   1.000
_cell.angle_alpha   90.00
_cell.angle_beta   90.00
_cell.angle_gamma   90.00
#
_symmetry.space_group_name_H-M   'P 1'
#
loop_
_entity.id
_entity.type
_entity.pdbx_description
1 polymer ?
#
loop_
_entity_poly.entity_id
_entity_poly.type
_entity_poly.pdbx_seq_one_letter_code
_entity_poly.pdbx_strand_id
1 'polypeptide(L)'
;MRSRFPAVVFCCWLVPLLAVWPAQAASARITDIIVTQASDQLVVFATLEEAFTPEIEESIVSGVPTTFTYQLRLMRQRAFFADAEVAALTVRQGVAYDLLKDEFQFVREDGRRNSTRLTKSYGEVKRWMADLTGVTLSPSSTSTPPGRRRRSSG
;
A
#
# COMPACT_ATOMS: atom_id res chain seq x y z
N MET A 1 -4.38 7.20 73.27
CA MET A 1 -4.98 7.51 71.96
C MET A 1 -3.87 7.87 70.98
N ARG A 2 -3.52 6.99 70.04
CA ARG A 2 -2.70 7.30 68.86
C ARG A 2 -3.23 6.46 67.71
N SER A 3 -4.02 7.10 66.87
CA SER A 3 -4.76 6.56 65.72
C SER A 3 -3.81 6.00 64.66
N ARG A 4 -3.98 4.73 64.31
CA ARG A 4 -3.32 4.07 63.18
C ARG A 4 -4.22 4.17 61.93
N PHE A 5 -4.23 5.34 61.29
CA PHE A 5 -4.83 5.50 59.96
C PHE A 5 -4.04 6.55 59.19
N PRO A 6 -3.06 6.14 58.36
CA PRO A 6 -2.98 6.75 57.03
C PRO A 6 -2.50 5.77 55.94
N ALA A 7 -2.72 4.46 56.08
CA ALA A 7 -2.29 3.51 55.04
C ALA A 7 -3.38 3.26 53.97
N VAL A 8 -4.66 3.35 54.33
CA VAL A 8 -5.77 2.94 53.45
C VAL A 8 -6.13 4.03 52.42
N VAL A 9 -5.95 5.31 52.76
CA VAL A 9 -6.32 6.43 51.86
C VAL A 9 -5.31 6.61 50.72
N PHE A 10 -4.07 6.16 50.89
CA PHE A 10 -3.01 6.32 49.87
C PHE A 10 -3.13 5.34 48.70
N CYS A 11 -3.91 4.26 48.85
CA CYS A 11 -4.07 3.23 47.80
C CYS A 11 -5.10 3.63 46.73
N CYS A 12 -6.03 4.54 47.04
CA CYS A 12 -7.16 4.87 46.15
C CYS A 12 -6.90 6.07 45.23
N TRP A 13 -5.75 6.74 45.35
CA TRP A 13 -5.43 7.96 44.58
C TRP A 13 -4.35 7.75 43.50
N LEU A 14 -3.95 6.50 43.27
CA LEU A 14 -2.88 6.11 42.34
C LEU A 14 -3.32 5.02 41.36
N VAL A 15 -4.60 4.97 41.03
CA VAL A 15 -5.15 4.19 39.93
C VAL A 15 -6.25 5.05 39.29
N PRO A 16 -5.93 5.71 38.17
CA PRO A 16 -6.14 5.01 36.93
C PRO A 16 -4.81 4.82 36.23
N LEU A 17 -4.37 3.57 36.32
CA LEU A 17 -3.69 2.89 35.23
C LEU A 17 -4.49 3.21 33.96
N LEU A 18 -4.01 4.17 33.18
CA LEU A 18 -4.42 4.37 31.80
C LEU A 18 -4.07 3.07 31.07
N ALA A 19 -4.99 2.12 31.13
CA ALA A 19 -5.06 1.01 30.20
C ALA A 19 -5.40 1.62 28.84
N VAL A 20 -4.43 2.28 28.24
CA VAL A 20 -4.36 2.44 26.79
C VAL A 20 -4.13 1.03 26.29
N TRP A 21 -5.22 0.30 26.07
CA TRP A 21 -5.14 -0.91 25.27
C TRP A 21 -4.53 -0.50 23.94
N PRO A 22 -3.44 -1.16 23.49
CA PRO A 22 -2.95 -0.91 22.16
C PRO A 22 -4.08 -1.31 21.22
N ALA A 23 -4.67 -0.32 20.56
CA ALA A 23 -5.49 -0.58 19.39
C ALA A 23 -4.56 -1.30 18.40
N GLN A 24 -4.81 -2.58 18.18
CA GLN A 24 -4.08 -3.37 17.21
C GLN A 24 -4.47 -2.82 15.84
N ALA A 25 -3.67 -1.86 15.36
CA ALA A 25 -3.82 -1.34 14.02
C ALA A 25 -3.44 -2.46 13.06
N ALA A 26 -4.39 -2.92 12.24
CA ALA A 26 -4.06 -3.82 11.14
C ALA A 26 -3.07 -3.10 10.22
N SER A 27 -1.92 -3.73 9.98
CA SER A 27 -0.86 -3.16 9.16
C SER A 27 -0.97 -3.73 7.76
N ALA A 28 -1.46 -2.94 6.81
CA ALA A 28 -1.47 -3.31 5.40
C ALA A 28 -0.09 -3.80 4.96
N ARG A 29 -0.03 -5.01 4.37
CA ARG A 29 1.22 -5.67 3.98
C ARG A 29 1.13 -6.14 2.54
N ILE A 30 2.22 -5.95 1.80
CA ILE A 30 2.37 -6.52 0.46
C ILE A 30 3.06 -7.88 0.58
N THR A 31 2.46 -8.92 0.03
CA THR A 31 2.94 -10.31 0.01
C THR A 31 3.02 -10.83 -1.43
N ASP A 32 3.57 -12.04 -1.58
CA ASP A 32 3.63 -12.78 -2.86
C ASP A 32 4.16 -11.98 -4.05
N ILE A 33 5.22 -11.20 -3.80
CA ILE A 33 5.86 -10.42 -4.84
C ILE A 33 6.59 -11.37 -5.79
N ILE A 34 6.04 -11.54 -6.99
CA ILE A 34 6.62 -12.35 -8.06
C ILE A 34 7.02 -11.42 -9.20
N VAL A 35 8.26 -11.57 -9.65
CA VAL A 35 8.83 -10.78 -10.74
C VAL A 35 9.19 -11.72 -11.89
N THR A 36 8.59 -11.51 -13.05
CA THR A 36 8.82 -12.30 -14.27
C THR A 36 9.40 -11.43 -15.36
N GLN A 37 10.42 -11.91 -16.07
CA GLN A 37 10.94 -11.24 -17.26
C GLN A 37 10.21 -11.77 -18.50
N ALA A 38 9.59 -10.88 -19.28
CA ALA A 38 8.92 -11.20 -20.54
C ALA A 38 9.37 -10.21 -21.62
N SER A 39 10.17 -10.68 -22.59
CA SER A 39 10.51 -9.94 -23.81
C SER A 39 10.97 -8.49 -23.57
N ASP A 40 11.96 -8.33 -22.69
CA ASP A 40 12.54 -7.03 -22.24
C ASP A 40 11.67 -6.18 -21.30
N GLN A 41 10.56 -6.74 -20.82
CA GLN A 41 9.71 -6.12 -19.81
C GLN A 41 9.72 -6.95 -18.53
N LEU A 42 9.58 -6.26 -17.40
CA LEU A 42 9.52 -6.88 -16.09
C LEU A 42 8.07 -6.82 -15.61
N VAL A 43 7.44 -7.98 -15.46
CA VAL A 43 6.05 -8.13 -15.03
C VAL A 43 6.05 -8.43 -13.54
N VAL A 44 5.38 -7.57 -12.77
CA VAL A 44 5.26 -7.69 -11.33
C VAL A 44 3.85 -8.17 -10.97
N PHE A 45 3.81 -9.15 -10.08
CA PHE A 45 2.62 -9.61 -9.37
C PHE A 45 2.85 -9.38 -7.88
N ALA A 46 1.83 -8.93 -7.17
CA ALA A 46 1.87 -8.79 -5.72
C ALA A 46 0.45 -8.85 -5.14
N THR A 47 0.34 -9.21 -3.88
CA THR A 47 -0.93 -9.30 -3.15
C THR A 47 -0.91 -8.33 -1.99
N LEU A 48 -2.01 -7.61 -1.77
CA LEU A 48 -2.21 -6.75 -0.61
C LEU A 48 -3.03 -7.47 0.46
N GLU A 49 -2.41 -7.73 1.59
CA GLU A 49 -3.02 -8.35 2.77
C GLU A 49 -3.26 -7.33 3.87
N GLU A 50 -4.23 -7.63 4.75
CA GLU A 50 -4.54 -6.86 5.97
C GLU A 50 -4.88 -5.37 5.75
N ALA A 51 -5.11 -4.93 4.50
CA ALA A 51 -5.44 -3.54 4.18
C ALA A 51 -6.92 -3.18 4.31
N PHE A 52 -7.80 -4.19 4.38
CA PHE A 52 -9.25 -4.00 4.50
C PHE A 52 -9.65 -4.04 5.98
N THR A 53 -9.46 -2.91 6.67
CA THR A 53 -9.95 -2.73 8.03
C THR A 53 -11.48 -2.63 8.04
N PRO A 54 -12.16 -2.95 9.16
CA PRO A 54 -13.62 -2.84 9.26
C PRO A 54 -14.15 -1.46 8.83
N GLU A 55 -13.42 -0.40 9.18
CA GLU A 55 -13.74 0.99 8.79
C GLU A 55 -13.65 1.22 7.27
N ILE A 56 -12.64 0.65 6.61
CA ILE A 56 -12.51 0.70 5.15
C ILE A 56 -13.62 -0.12 4.48
N GLU A 57 -13.91 -1.32 5.00
CA GLU A 57 -14.98 -2.16 4.46
C GLU A 57 -16.34 -1.45 4.56
N GLU A 58 -16.64 -0.85 5.73
CA GLU A 58 -17.85 -0.06 5.97
C GLU A 58 -17.93 1.16 5.04
N SER A 59 -16.81 1.85 4.83
CA SER A 59 -16.74 2.98 3.90
C SER A 59 -17.09 2.55 2.46
N ILE A 60 -16.57 1.40 2.02
CA ILE A 60 -16.85 0.88 0.67
C ILE A 60 -18.34 0.54 0.52
N VAL A 61 -18.92 -0.22 1.45
CA VAL A 61 -20.33 -0.65 1.35
C VAL A 61 -21.33 0.48 1.62
N SER A 62 -20.92 1.56 2.30
CA SER A 62 -21.72 2.78 2.45
C SER A 62 -21.70 3.68 1.20
N GLY A 63 -20.96 3.29 0.15
CA GLY A 63 -20.88 4.03 -1.10
C GLY A 63 -19.79 5.10 -1.12
N VAL A 64 -18.94 5.19 -0.10
CA VAL A 64 -17.81 6.11 -0.09
C VAL A 64 -16.72 5.58 -1.04
N PRO A 65 -16.36 6.31 -2.10
CA PRO A 65 -15.33 5.87 -3.04
C PRO A 65 -13.99 5.69 -2.33
N THR A 66 -13.40 4.51 -2.48
CA THR A 66 -12.13 4.14 -1.84
C THR A 66 -11.08 3.86 -2.90
N THR A 67 -9.87 4.37 -2.73
CA THR A 67 -8.78 4.19 -3.71
C THR A 67 -7.50 3.73 -3.05
N PHE A 68 -6.98 2.59 -3.51
CA PHE A 68 -5.63 2.12 -3.18
C PHE A 68 -4.64 2.56 -4.25
N THR A 69 -3.50 3.08 -3.80
CA THR A 69 -2.42 3.55 -4.68
C THR A 69 -1.17 2.73 -4.43
N TYR A 70 -0.80 1.94 -5.43
CA TYR A 70 0.42 1.13 -5.44
C TYR A 70 1.55 1.91 -6.09
N GLN A 71 2.66 2.08 -5.37
CA GLN A 71 3.88 2.69 -5.90
C GLN A 71 4.95 1.61 -6.07
N LEU A 72 5.35 1.36 -7.31
CA LEU A 72 6.39 0.40 -7.66
C LEU A 72 7.64 1.18 -8.08
N ARG A 73 8.79 0.86 -7.48
CA ARG A 73 10.09 1.45 -7.82
C ARG A 73 11.12 0.34 -8.03
N LEU A 74 11.74 0.35 -9.20
CA LEU A 74 12.84 -0.55 -9.52
C LEU A 74 14.16 0.17 -9.22
N MET A 75 14.88 -0.30 -8.20
CA MET A 75 16.15 0.27 -7.78
C MET A 75 17.31 -0.59 -8.29
N ARG A 76 18.35 0.06 -8.82
CA ARG A 76 19.62 -0.59 -9.17
C ARG A 76 20.61 -0.41 -8.04
N GLN A 77 20.91 -1.51 -7.36
CA GLN A 77 21.92 -1.52 -6.31
C GLN A 77 23.32 -1.29 -6.92
N ARG A 78 24.08 -0.35 -6.35
CA ARG A 78 25.45 -0.05 -6.79
C ARG A 78 26.40 -0.04 -5.60
N ALA A 79 27.52 -0.76 -5.69
CA ALA A 79 28.45 -0.90 -4.57
C ALA A 79 29.22 0.39 -4.21
N PHE A 80 29.38 1.33 -5.16
CA PHE A 80 30.23 2.52 -5.01
C PHE A 80 29.51 3.86 -5.25
N PHE A 81 28.21 3.84 -5.54
CA PHE A 81 27.40 5.03 -5.82
C PHE A 81 26.03 4.90 -5.18
N ALA A 82 25.33 6.02 -4.99
CA ALA A 82 23.93 6.01 -4.58
C ALA A 82 23.11 5.12 -5.52
N ASP A 83 22.19 4.36 -4.93
CA ASP A 83 21.25 3.53 -5.67
C ASP A 83 20.48 4.40 -6.67
N ALA A 84 20.34 3.87 -7.88
CA ALA A 84 19.68 4.59 -8.96
C ALA A 84 18.30 3.99 -9.21
N GLU A 85 17.28 4.83 -9.20
CA GLU A 85 15.96 4.45 -9.69
C GLU A 85 16.03 4.19 -11.21
N VAL A 86 15.64 2.99 -11.62
CA VAL A 86 15.66 2.52 -13.01
C VAL A 86 14.31 2.76 -13.67
N ALA A 87 13.23 2.55 -12.91
CA ALA A 87 11.86 2.74 -13.36
C ALA A 87 10.96 2.95 -12.15
N ALA A 88 9.89 3.73 -12.33
CA ALA A 88 8.82 3.85 -11.37
C ALA A 88 7.47 3.79 -12.08
N LEU A 89 6.48 3.24 -11.38
CA LEU A 89 5.11 3.15 -11.86
C LEU A 89 4.15 3.29 -10.69
N THR A 90 3.06 4.01 -10.93
CA THR A 90 1.97 4.17 -9.98
C THR A 90 0.73 3.52 -10.55
N VAL A 91 0.15 2.57 -9.81
CA VAL A 91 -1.12 1.93 -10.16
C VAL A 91 -2.17 2.37 -9.15
N ARG A 92 -3.28 2.92 -9.63
CA ARG A 92 -4.42 3.32 -8.81
C ARG A 92 -5.55 2.33 -9.03
N GLN A 93 -6.12 1.84 -7.94
CA GLN A 93 -7.26 0.94 -7.96
C GLN A 93 -8.34 1.55 -7.07
N GLY A 94 -9.45 1.93 -7.68
CA GLY A 94 -10.61 2.53 -7.03
C GLY A 94 -11.80 1.58 -7.01
N VAL A 95 -12.60 1.66 -5.95
CA VAL A 95 -13.93 1.08 -5.88
C VAL A 95 -14.93 2.13 -5.44
N ALA A 96 -16.12 2.09 -6.02
CA ALA A 96 -17.29 2.79 -5.53
C ALA A 96 -18.50 1.84 -5.60
N TYR A 97 -19.34 1.86 -4.57
CA TYR A 97 -20.58 1.10 -4.57
C TYR A 97 -21.75 1.99 -5.00
N ASP A 98 -22.46 1.58 -6.05
CA ASP A 98 -23.65 2.25 -6.57
C ASP A 98 -24.89 1.71 -5.83
N LEU A 99 -25.37 2.50 -4.87
CA LEU A 99 -26.55 2.19 -4.05
C LEU A 99 -27.84 2.03 -4.87
N LEU A 100 -27.92 2.65 -6.06
CA LEU A 100 -29.13 2.57 -6.90
C LEU A 100 -29.15 1.28 -7.72
N LYS A 101 -27.97 0.83 -8.17
CA LYS A 101 -27.82 -0.38 -9.01
C LYS A 101 -27.47 -1.62 -8.21
N ASP A 102 -27.11 -1.46 -6.94
CA ASP A 102 -26.61 -2.53 -6.06
C ASP A 102 -25.39 -3.25 -6.69
N GLU A 103 -24.43 -2.45 -7.16
CA GLU A 103 -23.24 -2.90 -7.89
C GLU A 103 -21.99 -2.15 -7.46
N PHE A 104 -20.87 -2.86 -7.35
CA PHE A 104 -19.54 -2.29 -7.17
C PHE A 104 -18.91 -1.97 -8.52
N GLN A 105 -18.46 -0.72 -8.66
CA GLN A 105 -17.65 -0.28 -9.79
C GLN A 105 -16.19 -0.24 -9.38
N PHE A 106 -15.40 -1.11 -10.00
CA PHE A 106 -13.95 -1.13 -9.88
C PHE A 106 -13.31 -0.39 -11.05
N VAL A 107 -12.33 0.46 -10.76
CA VAL A 107 -11.53 1.19 -11.75
C VAL A 107 -10.06 0.94 -11.45
N ARG A 108 -9.30 0.52 -12.47
CA ARG A 108 -7.83 0.43 -12.42
C ARG A 108 -7.23 1.39 -13.42
N GLU A 109 -6.20 2.10 -12.98
CA GLU A 109 -5.37 2.99 -13.79
C GLU A 109 -3.91 2.63 -13.55
N ASP A 110 -3.18 2.21 -14.59
CA ASP A 110 -1.75 1.85 -14.49
C ASP A 110 -0.84 2.77 -15.32
N GLY A 111 -1.35 3.93 -15.74
CA GLY A 111 -0.64 4.91 -16.57
C GLY A 111 -0.53 4.55 -18.06
N ARG A 112 -0.85 3.31 -18.46
CA ARG A 112 -0.93 2.89 -19.87
C ARG A 112 -2.34 2.48 -20.28
N ARG A 113 -3.06 1.82 -19.39
CA ARG A 113 -4.37 1.25 -19.61
C ARG A 113 -5.26 1.54 -18.42
N ASN A 114 -6.46 2.01 -18.73
CA ASN A 114 -7.53 2.10 -17.75
C ASN A 114 -8.51 0.95 -18.00
N SER A 115 -8.98 0.33 -16.93
CA SER A 115 -10.00 -0.71 -17.03
C SER A 115 -11.05 -0.52 -15.96
N THR A 116 -12.31 -0.64 -16.36
CA THR A 116 -13.48 -0.61 -15.46
C THR A 116 -14.12 -1.98 -15.45
N ARG A 117 -14.51 -2.46 -14.26
CA ARG A 117 -15.23 -3.71 -14.06
C ARG A 117 -16.39 -3.48 -13.10
N LEU A 118 -17.47 -4.22 -13.29
CA LEU A 118 -18.65 -4.19 -12.43
C LEU A 118 -18.84 -5.57 -11.80
N THR A 119 -19.25 -5.61 -10.53
CA THR A 119 -19.67 -6.84 -9.87
C THR A 119 -20.67 -6.54 -8.76
N LYS A 120 -21.54 -7.50 -8.45
CA LYS A 120 -22.43 -7.43 -7.27
C LYS A 120 -21.78 -8.02 -6.02
N SER A 121 -20.63 -8.68 -6.15
CA SER A 121 -19.98 -9.38 -5.05
C SER A 121 -18.89 -8.53 -4.42
N TYR A 122 -19.07 -8.20 -3.13
CA TYR A 122 -18.03 -7.55 -2.34
C TYR A 122 -16.74 -8.38 -2.28
N GLY A 123 -16.86 -9.71 -2.15
CA GLY A 123 -15.68 -10.59 -2.12
C GLY A 123 -14.88 -10.58 -3.42
N GLU A 124 -15.55 -10.42 -4.56
CA GLU A 124 -14.90 -10.32 -5.86
C GLU A 124 -14.17 -8.98 -6.03
N VAL A 125 -14.83 -7.87 -5.70
CA VAL A 125 -14.19 -6.55 -5.80
C VAL A 125 -13.02 -6.40 -4.82
N LYS A 126 -13.15 -6.98 -3.61
CA LYS A 126 -12.07 -7.05 -2.62
C LYS A 126 -10.84 -7.76 -3.19
N ARG A 127 -11.01 -8.88 -3.90
CA ARG A 127 -9.90 -9.57 -4.58
C ARG A 127 -9.30 -8.70 -5.68
N TRP A 128 -10.10 -8.06 -6.52
CA TRP A 128 -9.57 -7.19 -7.58
C TRP A 128 -8.75 -6.01 -7.05
N MET A 129 -9.14 -5.48 -5.89
CA MET A 129 -8.42 -4.43 -5.19
C MET A 129 -7.17 -4.92 -4.46
N ALA A 130 -7.17 -6.16 -3.95
CA ALA A 130 -6.04 -6.75 -3.26
C ALA A 130 -4.94 -7.23 -4.23
N ASP A 131 -5.35 -7.75 -5.40
CA ASP A 131 -4.46 -8.40 -6.34
C ASP A 131 -3.87 -7.40 -7.34
N LEU A 132 -2.58 -7.13 -7.19
CA LEU A 132 -1.80 -6.40 -8.18
C LEU A 132 -1.33 -7.36 -9.27
N THR A 133 -2.10 -7.48 -10.34
CA THR A 133 -1.84 -8.41 -11.44
C THR A 133 -1.21 -7.73 -12.66
N GLY A 134 -0.10 -8.29 -13.15
CA GLY A 134 0.40 -8.05 -14.51
C GLY A 134 0.95 -6.65 -14.75
N VAL A 135 1.56 -6.05 -13.74
CA VAL A 135 2.08 -4.68 -13.85
C VAL A 135 3.39 -4.68 -14.61
N THR A 136 3.43 -3.98 -15.75
CA THR A 136 4.59 -3.98 -16.65
C THR A 136 5.51 -2.81 -16.35
N LEU A 137 6.70 -3.11 -15.84
CA LEU A 137 7.80 -2.17 -15.70
C LEU A 137 8.72 -2.30 -16.92
N SER A 138 8.82 -1.21 -17.69
CA SER A 138 9.81 -1.09 -18.75
C SER A 138 10.95 -0.22 -18.21
N PRO A 139 12.21 -0.69 -18.22
CA PRO A 139 13.35 0.19 -17.98
C PRO A 139 13.31 1.32 -19.01
N SER A 140 13.17 2.57 -18.57
CA SER A 140 13.44 3.69 -19.46
C SER A 140 14.96 3.81 -19.56
N SER A 141 15.51 3.70 -20.76
CA SER A 141 16.96 3.71 -21.00
C SER A 141 17.66 5.05 -20.71
N THR A 142 17.05 5.94 -19.93
CA THR A 142 17.50 7.33 -19.76
C THR A 142 17.79 7.64 -18.30
N SER A 143 18.87 7.06 -17.79
CA SER A 143 19.70 7.77 -16.80
C SER A 143 21.17 7.51 -17.11
N THR A 144 21.63 8.14 -18.18
CA THR A 144 23.06 8.28 -18.46
C THR A 144 23.68 9.09 -17.31
N PRO A 145 24.60 8.54 -16.51
CA PRO A 145 25.36 9.36 -15.57
C PRO A 145 26.23 10.34 -16.37
N PRO A 146 26.44 11.58 -15.91
CA PRO A 146 27.30 12.53 -16.63
C PRO A 146 28.70 11.92 -16.74
N GLY A 147 29.06 11.57 -17.98
CA GLY A 147 30.37 11.05 -18.32
C GLY A 147 31.45 12.03 -17.91
N ARG A 148 32.34 11.60 -17.02
CA ARG A 148 33.54 12.32 -16.63
C ARG A 148 34.36 12.58 -17.91
N ARG A 149 34.33 13.83 -18.38
CA ARG A 149 35.13 14.30 -19.52
C ARG A 149 36.61 14.12 -19.18
N ARG A 150 37.19 12.98 -19.58
CA ARG A 150 38.64 12.79 -19.66
C ARG A 150 39.06 13.26 -21.05
N ARG A 151 39.63 14.46 -21.12
CA ARG A 151 40.58 14.88 -22.17
C ARG A 151 41.73 15.52 -21.40
N SER A 152 42.71 14.73 -20.97
CA SER A 152 43.93 14.42 -21.74
C SER A 152 44.54 15.69 -22.34
N SER A 153 45.55 16.16 -21.62
CA SER A 153 46.65 16.99 -22.06
C SER A 153 47.08 16.68 -23.50
N GLY A 154 47.18 17.74 -24.30
CA GLY A 154 48.02 17.86 -25.48
C GLY A 154 48.61 19.24 -25.45
#